data_AF-W7BGR2-F1
#
_entry.id   AF-W7BGR2-F1
#
_cell.length_a   1.000
_cell.length_b   1.000
_cell.length_c   1.000
_cell.angle_alpha   90.00
_cell.angle_beta   90.00
_cell.angle_gamma   90.00
#
_symmetry.space_group_name_H-M   'P 1'
#
loop_
_entity.id
_entity.type
_entity.pdbx_description
1 polymer ?
#
loop_
_entity_poly.entity_id
_entity_poly.type
_entity_poly.pdbx_seq_one_letter_code
_entity_poly.pdbx_strand_id
1 'polypeptide(L)'
;MVRKNMKKVISTLAIASILGTTVVTPLNVLSTKGYAAEEVHVASETAGISNPNLFNTSLERDINNTFKYWSFTPNGLNFSGATPNKVTSNSGARVETTGEGNLSMSHPIGESNLSAYQIISTEIGKEYSISADYSQVGYQNGPLRLTATTIGISLIGQADFGGASGFAKLTFIAKDTSTRVGISIMAPGSRSVRSAILNNITLVKTGDQMAKDGLEAAETSVKDLFNNGDVTGTIKDTTDQAAIDKAQKAVDAVTDATKKAALQKKSR
;
A
#
# COMPACT_ATOMS: atom_id res chain seq x y z
N MET A 1 -23.77 -61.63 -5.23
CA MET A 1 -24.73 -60.75 -4.52
C MET A 1 -23.88 -59.81 -3.64
N VAL A 2 -23.41 -58.65 -4.12
CA VAL A 2 -24.08 -57.32 -4.15
C VAL A 2 -24.30 -56.80 -2.71
N ARG A 3 -23.82 -55.64 -2.22
CA ARG A 3 -23.21 -54.44 -2.81
C ARG A 3 -22.38 -53.66 -1.76
N LYS A 4 -21.28 -53.09 -2.25
CA LYS A 4 -20.40 -52.05 -1.68
C LYS A 4 -21.07 -50.66 -1.84
N ASN A 5 -20.77 -49.71 -0.96
CA ASN A 5 -21.02 -48.24 -1.04
C ASN A 5 -22.40 -47.69 -0.61
N MET A 6 -22.50 -47.16 0.62
CA MET A 6 -23.44 -46.07 1.01
C MET A 6 -22.88 -45.25 2.18
N LYS A 7 -21.87 -44.40 1.93
CA LYS A 7 -21.49 -43.27 2.83
C LYS A 7 -21.15 -41.99 2.05
N LYS A 8 -21.68 -41.86 0.83
CA LYS A 8 -21.55 -40.68 -0.04
C LYS A 8 -22.92 -40.17 -0.51
N VAL A 9 -23.84 -39.87 0.41
CA VAL A 9 -25.12 -39.20 0.05
C VAL A 9 -25.63 -38.41 1.26
N ILE A 10 -25.03 -37.26 1.58
CA ILE A 10 -25.71 -36.21 2.35
C ILE A 10 -25.38 -34.88 1.68
N SER A 11 -26.44 -34.21 1.20
CA SER A 11 -26.49 -32.79 0.80
C SER A 11 -26.21 -32.38 -0.65
N THR A 12 -26.89 -33.02 -1.61
CA THR A 12 -27.27 -32.39 -2.90
C THR A 12 -28.72 -31.89 -2.90
N LEU A 13 -29.38 -31.84 -1.73
CA LEU A 13 -30.83 -31.63 -1.62
C LEU A 13 -31.22 -30.65 -0.51
N ALA A 14 -30.63 -29.45 -0.52
CA ALA A 14 -31.15 -28.29 0.20
C ALA A 14 -30.57 -27.00 -0.42
N ILE A 15 -31.16 -26.54 -1.54
CA ILE A 15 -31.35 -25.14 -1.98
C ILE A 15 -32.09 -25.26 -3.33
N ALA A 16 -33.40 -25.54 -3.25
CA ALA A 16 -34.31 -25.54 -4.40
C ALA A 16 -35.67 -24.91 -4.04
N SER A 17 -35.70 -23.96 -3.09
CA SER A 17 -36.97 -23.36 -2.64
C SER A 17 -36.84 -21.89 -2.24
N ILE A 18 -36.24 -21.07 -3.09
CA ILE A 18 -36.56 -19.63 -3.17
C ILE A 18 -36.74 -19.29 -4.66
N LEU A 19 -37.85 -19.75 -5.24
CA LEU A 19 -38.47 -19.07 -6.37
C LEU A 19 -39.60 -18.22 -5.79
N GLY A 20 -39.59 -16.94 -6.11
CA GLY A 20 -40.60 -15.97 -5.72
C GLY A 20 -40.48 -14.71 -6.57
N THR A 21 -40.79 -14.88 -7.85
CA THR A 21 -41.11 -13.89 -8.89
C THR A 21 -41.40 -12.44 -8.46
N THR A 22 -40.70 -11.47 -9.05
CA THR A 22 -41.31 -10.24 -9.58
C THR A 22 -40.45 -9.58 -10.66
N VAL A 23 -40.98 -9.60 -11.89
CA VAL A 23 -41.01 -8.54 -12.91
C VAL A 23 -39.73 -7.70 -13.14
N VAL A 24 -39.18 -7.89 -14.34
CA VAL A 24 -38.27 -6.97 -15.01
C VAL A 24 -38.92 -5.59 -15.14
N THR A 25 -38.29 -4.56 -14.57
CA THR A 25 -38.41 -3.18 -15.06
C THR A 25 -37.02 -2.58 -15.27
N PRO A 26 -36.80 -1.82 -16.37
CA PRO A 26 -35.49 -1.25 -16.68
C PRO A 26 -35.28 0.03 -15.87
N LEU A 27 -34.29 0.03 -14.97
CA LEU A 27 -33.74 1.27 -14.43
C LEU A 27 -32.77 1.86 -15.45
N ASN A 28 -33.31 2.68 -16.34
CA ASN A 28 -32.56 3.81 -16.87
C ASN A 28 -32.87 5.03 -15.99
N VAL A 29 -31.88 5.90 -15.82
CA VAL A 29 -31.92 7.20 -15.13
C VAL A 29 -31.57 7.16 -13.62
N LEU A 30 -30.27 7.23 -13.34
CA LEU A 30 -29.73 8.25 -12.43
C LEU A 30 -28.31 8.62 -12.87
N SER A 31 -28.25 9.71 -13.62
CA SER A 31 -27.20 10.72 -13.69
C SER A 31 -25.75 10.26 -13.57
N THR A 32 -25.04 10.32 -14.69
CA THR A 32 -23.63 10.72 -14.75
C THR A 32 -23.38 11.97 -13.89
N LYS A 33 -22.85 11.79 -12.68
CA LYS A 33 -22.02 12.76 -11.98
C LYS A 33 -20.83 11.99 -11.42
N GLY A 34 -19.63 12.48 -11.75
CA GLY A 34 -18.39 11.75 -11.67
C GLY A 34 -18.19 11.00 -10.35
N TYR A 35 -17.73 9.76 -10.46
CA TYR A 35 -16.94 9.14 -9.42
C TYR A 35 -15.64 9.94 -9.28
N ALA A 36 -15.70 11.06 -8.57
CA ALA A 36 -14.61 11.39 -7.69
C ALA A 36 -14.69 10.36 -6.57
N ALA A 37 -13.98 9.24 -6.75
CA ALA A 37 -13.68 8.36 -5.66
C ALA A 37 -12.86 9.19 -4.67
N GLU A 38 -13.52 9.69 -3.64
CA GLU A 38 -12.87 10.18 -2.44
C GLU A 38 -12.16 8.95 -1.86
N GLU A 39 -10.84 8.85 -2.09
CA GLU A 39 -9.98 7.86 -1.47
C GLU A 39 -10.00 8.14 0.03
N VAL A 40 -10.97 7.55 0.72
CA VAL A 40 -10.99 7.44 2.17
C VAL A 40 -9.74 6.65 2.55
N HIS A 41 -8.75 7.36 3.11
CA HIS A 41 -7.56 6.81 3.78
C HIS A 41 -8.01 5.96 4.99
N VAL A 42 -8.41 4.73 4.72
CA VAL A 42 -8.56 3.71 5.76
C VAL A 42 -8.02 2.42 5.17
N ALA A 43 -7.07 1.81 5.89
CA ALA A 43 -6.55 0.49 5.58
C ALA A 43 -7.71 -0.49 5.37
N SER A 44 -7.99 -0.82 4.11
CA SER A 44 -9.02 -1.79 3.78
C SER A 44 -8.41 -3.18 3.99
N GLU A 45 -8.64 -3.73 5.18
CA GLU A 45 -8.35 -5.14 5.49
C GLU A 45 -9.34 -6.03 4.74
N THR A 46 -9.10 -6.27 3.45
CA THR A 46 -9.75 -7.35 2.71
C THR A 46 -9.12 -8.68 3.15
N ALA A 47 -9.91 -9.50 3.87
CA ALA A 47 -9.58 -10.83 4.41
C ALA A 47 -8.10 -11.08 4.75
N GLY A 48 -7.64 -10.51 5.87
CA GLY A 48 -6.36 -10.92 6.47
C GLY A 48 -5.11 -10.61 5.64
N ILE A 49 -5.23 -9.85 4.56
CA ILE A 49 -4.08 -9.31 3.84
C ILE A 49 -3.73 -7.98 4.48
N SER A 50 -2.64 -7.99 5.25
CA SER A 50 -2.11 -6.80 5.89
C SER A 50 -1.59 -5.82 4.84
N ASN A 51 -1.94 -4.54 4.99
CA ASN A 51 -1.37 -3.44 4.21
C ASN A 51 -0.77 -2.39 5.15
N PRO A 52 0.30 -2.74 5.90
CA PRO A 52 0.85 -1.85 6.90
C PRO A 52 1.53 -0.66 6.21
N ASN A 53 1.55 0.48 6.89
CA ASN A 53 2.36 1.61 6.45
C ASN A 53 3.85 1.23 6.53
N LEU A 54 4.52 1.23 5.38
CA LEU A 54 5.93 0.87 5.28
C LEU A 54 6.87 2.07 5.53
N PHE A 55 6.32 3.27 5.71
CA PHE A 55 7.10 4.48 5.94
C PHE A 55 7.29 4.75 7.43
N ASN A 56 8.52 5.06 7.86
CA ASN A 56 8.81 5.38 9.25
C ASN A 56 9.22 6.85 9.44
N THR A 57 8.52 7.61 10.28
CA THR A 57 8.89 9.02 10.55
C THR A 57 9.85 9.19 11.72
N SER A 58 10.17 8.11 12.44
CA SER A 58 11.09 8.13 13.58
C SER A 58 12.48 8.59 13.18
N LEU A 59 13.07 9.45 14.02
CA LEU A 59 14.45 9.92 13.91
C LEU A 59 15.39 9.14 14.84
N GLU A 60 14.97 7.93 15.25
CA GLU A 60 15.75 7.03 16.08
C GLU A 60 17.10 6.68 15.43
N ARG A 61 18.11 6.54 16.28
CA ARG A 61 19.46 6.17 15.89
C ARG A 61 19.85 4.81 16.46
N ASP A 62 20.75 4.12 15.76
CA ASP A 62 21.38 2.91 16.25
C ASP A 62 22.50 3.23 17.27
N ILE A 63 23.16 2.18 17.76
CA ILE A 63 24.25 2.31 18.73
C ILE A 63 25.48 3.06 18.18
N ASN A 64 25.58 3.19 16.85
CA ASN A 64 26.64 3.90 16.15
C ASN A 64 26.23 5.35 15.82
N ASN A 65 25.14 5.85 16.42
CA ASN A 65 24.59 7.19 16.18
C ASN A 65 24.16 7.44 14.71
N THR A 66 23.87 6.37 13.96
CA THR A 66 23.34 6.42 12.59
C THR A 66 21.83 6.32 12.63
N PHE A 67 21.10 7.09 11.81
CA PHE A 67 19.64 6.96 11.74
C PHE A 67 19.25 5.56 11.27
N LYS A 68 18.35 4.91 12.01
CA LYS A 68 17.92 3.54 11.70
C LYS A 68 17.22 3.42 10.35
N TYR A 69 16.37 4.40 10.04
CA TYR A 69 15.49 4.35 8.87
C TYR A 69 15.93 5.29 7.75
N TRP A 70 16.72 6.31 8.07
CA TRP A 70 16.93 7.44 7.18
C TRP A 70 18.34 7.53 6.63
N SER A 71 18.42 7.85 5.34
CA SER A 71 19.61 8.38 4.69
C SER A 71 19.31 9.75 4.12
N PHE A 72 20.28 10.67 4.20
CA PHE A 72 20.09 12.05 3.73
C PHE A 72 21.11 12.39 2.64
N THR A 73 20.68 13.21 1.68
CA THR A 73 21.58 13.86 0.72
C THR A 73 21.44 15.38 0.77
N PRO A 74 22.51 16.15 0.51
CA PRO A 74 23.84 15.71 0.07
C PRO A 74 24.61 14.87 1.11
N ASN A 75 25.53 14.03 0.63
CA ASN A 75 26.39 13.23 1.50
C ASN A 75 27.26 14.16 2.35
N GLY A 76 27.46 13.83 3.63
CA GLY A 76 28.25 14.64 4.56
C GLY A 76 27.44 15.57 5.48
N LEU A 77 26.10 15.52 5.41
CA LEU A 77 25.24 16.14 6.41
C LEU A 77 25.39 15.40 7.75
N ASN A 78 26.04 16.07 8.71
CA ASN A 78 26.19 15.57 10.06
C ASN A 78 25.07 16.14 10.93
N PHE A 79 24.03 15.33 11.13
CA PHE A 79 22.92 15.70 11.99
C PHE A 79 23.26 15.49 13.46
N SER A 80 23.05 16.54 14.25
CA SER A 80 23.04 16.51 15.71
C SER A 80 21.62 16.85 16.21
N GLY A 81 21.18 16.23 17.30
CA GLY A 81 19.84 16.46 17.85
C GLY A 81 19.89 17.21 19.17
N ALA A 82 18.96 18.15 19.36
CA ALA A 82 18.66 18.72 20.67
C ALA A 82 17.66 17.84 21.46
N THR A 83 16.89 17.00 20.77
CA THR A 83 15.91 16.02 21.30
C THR A 83 15.77 14.83 20.34
N PRO A 84 15.14 13.70 20.74
CA PRO A 84 14.94 12.53 19.87
C PRO A 84 14.11 12.80 18.59
N ASN A 85 13.27 13.83 18.61
CA ASN A 85 12.29 14.10 17.55
C ASN A 85 12.71 15.23 16.60
N LYS A 86 13.88 15.85 16.82
CA LYS A 86 14.35 16.99 16.04
C LYS A 86 15.87 16.98 15.91
N VAL A 87 16.33 17.02 14.66
CA VAL A 87 17.75 17.04 14.31
C VAL A 87 18.07 18.23 13.43
N THR A 88 19.28 18.77 13.62
CA THR A 88 19.85 19.85 12.82
C THR A 88 21.23 19.43 12.34
N SER A 89 21.48 19.56 11.04
CA SER A 89 22.77 19.29 10.44
C SER A 89 23.77 20.43 10.68
N ASN A 90 25.04 20.12 10.47
CA ASN A 90 26.13 21.08 10.40
C ASN A 90 25.92 22.21 9.38
N SER A 91 25.17 21.97 8.29
CA SER A 91 24.81 23.04 7.34
C SER A 91 23.51 23.77 7.71
N GLY A 92 22.87 23.42 8.82
CA GLY A 92 21.65 24.03 9.32
C GLY A 92 20.35 23.44 8.75
N ALA A 93 20.43 22.41 7.91
CA ALA A 93 19.26 21.61 7.51
C ALA A 93 18.59 21.01 8.74
N ARG A 94 17.26 21.04 8.82
CA ARG A 94 16.51 20.50 9.97
C ARG A 94 15.51 19.45 9.52
N VAL A 95 15.41 18.40 10.32
CA VAL A 95 14.38 17.37 10.16
C VAL A 95 13.72 17.17 11.52
N GLU A 96 12.41 17.15 11.54
CA GLU A 96 11.60 17.06 12.75
C GLU A 96 10.41 16.14 12.50
N THR A 97 10.04 15.35 13.51
CA THR A 97 8.83 14.53 13.50
C THR A 97 7.98 14.87 14.71
N THR A 98 6.67 14.99 14.51
CA THR A 98 5.70 15.22 15.59
C THR A 98 4.94 13.94 15.95
N GLY A 99 5.31 12.81 15.34
CA GLY A 99 4.64 11.52 15.52
C GLY A 99 4.64 10.70 14.23
N GLU A 100 4.00 9.54 14.31
CA GLU A 100 3.80 8.66 13.16
C GLU A 100 3.12 9.40 12.01
N GLY A 101 3.64 9.23 10.79
CA GLY A 101 3.09 9.87 9.60
C GLY A 101 3.36 11.37 9.45
N ASN A 102 4.03 12.02 10.42
CA ASN A 102 4.32 13.46 10.36
C ASN A 102 5.82 13.75 10.25
N LEU A 103 6.20 14.59 9.29
CA LEU A 103 7.59 14.97 9.03
C LEU A 103 7.67 16.43 8.60
N SER A 104 8.61 17.18 9.18
CA SER A 104 9.04 18.48 8.68
C SER A 104 10.49 18.41 8.24
N MET A 105 10.78 18.97 7.07
CA MET A 105 12.11 19.10 6.51
C MET A 105 12.34 20.55 6.14
N SER A 106 13.47 21.12 6.52
CA SER A 106 13.86 22.46 6.09
C SER A 106 15.35 22.51 5.75
N HIS A 107 15.69 23.35 4.78
CA HIS A 107 17.08 23.57 4.40
C HIS A 107 17.38 25.07 4.31
N PRO A 108 18.47 25.55 4.93
CA PRO A 108 18.81 26.96 4.94
C PRO A 108 19.31 27.44 3.57
N ILE A 109 19.44 28.76 3.48
CA ILE A 109 19.76 29.50 2.26
C ILE A 109 21.12 29.07 1.69
N GLY A 110 21.19 28.83 0.37
CA GLY A 110 22.45 28.79 -0.38
C GLY A 110 22.99 27.40 -0.72
N GLU A 111 22.32 26.33 -0.31
CA GLU A 111 22.76 24.95 -0.54
C GLU A 111 21.79 24.12 -1.41
N SER A 112 22.26 22.92 -1.77
CA SER A 112 21.65 21.95 -2.70
C SER A 112 20.30 21.39 -2.19
N ASN A 113 19.66 20.54 -2.99
CA ASN A 113 18.46 19.81 -2.57
C ASN A 113 18.73 19.03 -1.26
N LEU A 114 17.82 19.12 -0.30
CA LEU A 114 17.79 18.17 0.82
C LEU A 114 16.85 17.04 0.46
N SER A 115 17.37 15.82 0.47
CA SER A 115 16.56 14.62 0.27
C SER A 115 16.73 13.67 1.42
N ALA A 116 15.62 13.06 1.85
CA ALA A 116 15.56 12.04 2.88
C ALA A 116 15.01 10.76 2.25
N TYR A 117 15.66 9.64 2.48
CA TYR A 117 15.34 8.35 1.88
C TYR A 117 15.23 7.25 2.93
N GLN A 118 14.35 6.29 2.66
CA GLN A 118 14.27 5.02 3.38
C GLN A 118 14.39 3.87 2.39
N ILE A 119 14.99 2.77 2.82
CA ILE A 119 14.91 1.49 2.12
C ILE A 119 13.77 0.71 2.78
N ILE A 120 12.74 0.39 2.00
CA ILE A 120 11.58 -0.36 2.46
C ILE A 120 11.52 -1.73 1.80
N SER A 121 11.04 -2.74 2.54
CA SER A 121 10.78 -4.06 1.99
C SER A 121 9.57 -4.03 1.07
N THR A 122 9.73 -4.56 -0.13
CA THR A 122 8.70 -4.59 -1.18
C THR A 122 8.64 -5.99 -1.82
N GLU A 123 7.61 -6.21 -2.63
CA GLU A 123 7.43 -7.46 -3.38
C GLU A 123 7.52 -7.14 -4.87
N ILE A 124 8.37 -7.86 -5.59
CA ILE A 124 8.63 -7.63 -7.02
C ILE A 124 7.32 -7.68 -7.80
N GLY A 125 7.09 -6.69 -8.66
CA GLY A 125 5.91 -6.60 -9.52
C GLY A 125 4.67 -6.04 -8.85
N LYS A 126 4.66 -5.85 -7.52
CA LYS A 126 3.53 -5.23 -6.81
C LYS A 126 3.59 -3.71 -6.87
N GLU A 127 2.40 -3.10 -6.96
CA GLU A 127 2.22 -1.65 -7.00
C GLU A 127 2.03 -1.05 -5.60
N TYR A 128 2.75 0.04 -5.35
CA TYR A 128 2.75 0.78 -4.09
C TYR A 128 2.51 2.27 -4.37
N SER A 129 1.97 2.97 -3.37
CA SER A 129 1.90 4.43 -3.39
C SER A 129 2.43 5.03 -2.10
N ILE A 130 3.30 6.03 -2.23
CA ILE A 130 3.59 6.99 -1.15
C ILE A 130 2.68 8.20 -1.32
N SER A 131 2.03 8.63 -0.26
CA SER A 131 1.19 9.83 -0.25
C SER A 131 1.31 10.64 1.05
N ALA A 132 1.02 11.93 0.98
CA ALA A 132 0.99 12.83 2.13
C ALA A 132 0.23 14.12 1.82
N ASP A 133 -0.41 14.70 2.83
CA ASP A 133 -0.78 16.12 2.81
C ASP A 133 0.49 16.94 3.00
N TYR A 134 0.68 17.98 2.18
CA TYR A 134 1.88 18.79 2.26
C TYR A 134 1.58 20.29 2.34
N SER A 135 2.45 20.99 3.06
CA SER A 135 2.55 22.45 3.06
C SER A 135 4.00 22.86 2.90
N GLN A 136 4.26 23.82 2.02
CA GLN A 136 5.57 24.37 1.74
C GLN A 136 5.62 25.81 2.24
N VAL A 137 6.68 26.13 2.96
CA VAL A 137 6.97 27.49 3.43
C VAL A 137 8.32 27.90 2.84
N GLY A 138 8.35 29.02 2.13
CA GLY A 138 9.51 29.43 1.32
C GLY A 138 9.26 29.30 -0.19
N TYR A 139 10.22 29.79 -0.98
CA TYR A 139 10.10 30.23 -2.38
C TYR A 139 9.50 29.22 -3.42
N GLN A 140 8.86 29.81 -4.44
CA GLN A 140 7.83 29.29 -5.35
C GLN A 140 8.30 28.46 -6.57
N ASN A 141 9.59 28.11 -6.68
CA ASN A 141 10.13 27.51 -7.94
C ASN A 141 10.71 26.10 -7.81
N GLY A 142 10.78 25.54 -6.59
CA GLY A 142 11.30 24.18 -6.36
C GLY A 142 10.21 23.24 -5.89
N PRO A 143 9.92 22.13 -6.58
CA PRO A 143 8.85 21.23 -6.18
C PRO A 143 9.25 20.39 -4.96
N LEU A 144 8.25 19.98 -4.17
CA LEU A 144 8.38 18.83 -3.28
C LEU A 144 8.44 17.64 -4.23
N ARG A 145 9.44 16.79 -4.10
CA ARG A 145 9.59 15.62 -4.96
C ARG A 145 9.46 14.35 -4.14
N LEU A 146 8.57 13.47 -4.59
CA LEU A 146 8.56 12.08 -4.17
C LEU A 146 9.31 11.26 -5.22
N THR A 147 10.14 10.32 -4.78
CA THR A 147 10.91 9.43 -5.64
C THR A 147 10.83 7.99 -5.15
N ALA A 148 10.87 7.05 -6.08
CA ALA A 148 11.12 5.65 -5.84
C ALA A 148 12.24 5.19 -6.77
N THR A 149 13.24 4.49 -6.24
CA THR A 149 14.34 3.91 -7.00
C THR A 149 14.57 2.47 -6.59
N THR A 150 15.20 1.69 -7.48
CA THR A 150 15.84 0.42 -7.09
C THR A 150 16.93 0.66 -6.05
N ILE A 151 17.43 -0.40 -5.43
CA ILE A 151 18.63 -0.31 -4.56
C ILE A 151 19.85 0.18 -5.34
N GLY A 152 19.94 -0.20 -6.63
CA GLY A 152 20.91 0.33 -7.59
C GLY A 152 20.64 1.77 -8.04
N ILE A 153 19.71 2.49 -7.41
CA ILE A 153 19.39 3.92 -7.63
C ILE A 153 18.83 4.19 -9.04
N SER A 154 18.33 3.17 -9.75
CA SER A 154 17.58 3.39 -11.00
C SER A 154 16.19 3.91 -10.69
N LEU A 155 15.77 5.01 -11.33
CA LEU A 155 14.47 5.62 -11.10
C LEU A 155 13.34 4.69 -11.57
N ILE A 156 12.38 4.43 -10.69
CA ILE A 156 11.17 3.65 -10.99
C ILE A 156 9.87 4.44 -10.77
N GLY A 157 9.95 5.63 -10.17
CA GLY A 157 8.84 6.56 -10.05
C GLY A 157 9.30 7.93 -9.54
N GLN A 158 8.67 9.01 -10.04
CA GLN A 158 8.89 10.37 -9.57
C GLN A 158 7.60 11.19 -9.71
N ALA A 159 7.33 12.04 -8.73
CA ALA A 159 6.28 13.06 -8.81
C ALA A 159 6.76 14.37 -8.18
N ASP A 160 6.46 15.48 -8.86
CA ASP A 160 6.87 16.84 -8.47
C ASP A 160 5.64 17.70 -8.13
N PHE A 161 5.67 18.35 -6.97
CA PHE A 161 4.56 19.14 -6.43
C PHE A 161 5.02 20.59 -6.19
N GLY A 162 4.62 21.50 -7.09
CA GLY A 162 5.05 22.92 -7.08
C GLY A 162 4.16 23.88 -6.29
N GLY A 163 3.05 23.42 -5.70
CA GLY A 163 2.13 24.27 -4.94
C GLY A 163 2.64 24.63 -3.54
N ALA A 164 2.07 25.67 -2.93
CA ALA A 164 2.34 25.99 -1.52
C ALA A 164 1.74 24.97 -0.55
N SER A 165 0.71 24.23 -0.97
CA SER A 165 0.15 23.11 -0.23
C SER A 165 -0.69 22.22 -1.15
N GLY A 166 -1.05 21.03 -0.68
CA GLY A 166 -1.95 20.13 -1.37
C GLY A 166 -1.75 18.68 -0.95
N PHE A 167 -2.17 17.76 -1.81
CA PHE A 167 -1.95 16.34 -1.64
C PHE A 167 -0.87 15.85 -2.60
N ALA A 168 0.15 15.18 -2.07
CA ALA A 168 1.22 14.59 -2.84
C ALA A 168 1.02 13.07 -2.92
N LYS A 169 1.09 12.49 -4.12
CA LYS A 169 1.01 11.04 -4.32
C LYS A 169 1.94 10.60 -5.45
N LEU A 170 2.72 9.55 -5.19
CA LEU A 170 3.50 8.84 -6.19
C LEU A 170 3.15 7.36 -6.12
N THR A 171 2.73 6.79 -7.25
CA THR A 171 2.55 5.35 -7.45
C THR A 171 3.74 4.77 -8.20
N PHE A 172 4.21 3.59 -7.80
CA PHE A 172 5.30 2.88 -8.47
C PHE A 172 5.14 1.36 -8.37
N ILE A 173 5.74 0.63 -9.33
CA ILE A 173 5.81 -0.83 -9.30
C ILE A 173 7.20 -1.24 -8.81
N ALA A 174 7.26 -2.03 -7.74
CA ALA A 174 8.51 -2.51 -7.19
C ALA A 174 9.25 -3.43 -8.19
N LYS A 175 10.55 -3.19 -8.36
CA LYS A 175 11.41 -3.98 -9.26
C LYS A 175 12.30 -4.98 -8.51
N ASP A 176 12.51 -4.74 -7.22
CA ASP A 176 13.31 -5.56 -6.32
C ASP A 176 12.47 -5.91 -5.07
N THR A 177 13.00 -6.77 -4.19
CA THR A 177 12.42 -7.04 -2.87
C THR A 177 12.64 -5.90 -1.87
N SER A 178 13.32 -4.84 -2.30
CA SER A 178 13.50 -3.63 -1.51
C SER A 178 13.55 -2.42 -2.43
N THR A 179 12.84 -1.36 -2.04
CA THR A 179 12.76 -0.12 -2.81
C THR A 179 13.28 1.03 -1.96
N ARG A 180 14.10 1.90 -2.55
CA ARG A 180 14.46 3.17 -1.92
C ARG A 180 13.40 4.20 -2.26
N VAL A 181 12.71 4.71 -1.25
CA VAL A 181 11.69 5.77 -1.40
C VAL A 181 12.21 7.04 -0.75
N GLY A 182 12.03 8.17 -1.43
CA GLY A 182 12.62 9.44 -1.02
C GLY A 182 11.68 10.62 -1.11
N ILE A 183 11.83 11.53 -0.16
CA ILE A 183 11.22 12.86 -0.14
C ILE A 183 12.34 13.88 -0.35
N SER A 184 12.20 14.76 -1.32
CA SER A 184 13.17 15.83 -1.57
C SER A 184 12.51 17.19 -1.53
N ILE A 185 13.18 18.11 -0.85
CA ILE A 185 12.90 19.54 -0.98
C ILE A 185 13.89 20.12 -2.00
N MET A 186 13.39 20.45 -3.19
CA MET A 186 14.24 20.98 -4.26
C MET A 186 14.47 22.48 -4.08
N ALA A 187 15.73 22.92 -4.15
CA ALA A 187 16.09 24.33 -4.00
C ALA A 187 16.65 24.87 -5.32
N PRO A 188 15.92 25.76 -6.03
CA PRO A 188 16.43 26.41 -7.24
C PRO A 188 17.27 27.63 -6.84
N GLY A 189 18.56 27.44 -6.60
CA GLY A 189 19.50 28.54 -6.43
C GLY A 189 19.21 29.49 -5.26
N SER A 190 19.88 30.64 -5.29
CA SER A 190 20.20 31.41 -4.10
C SER A 190 19.03 32.25 -3.55
N ARG A 191 18.79 32.11 -2.22
CA ARG A 191 18.17 33.09 -1.28
C ARG A 191 16.77 32.84 -0.72
N SER A 192 16.35 31.60 -0.50
CA SER A 192 15.24 31.34 0.43
C SER A 192 15.37 30.01 1.17
N VAL A 193 15.07 30.01 2.48
CA VAL A 193 14.85 28.78 3.24
C VAL A 193 13.63 28.10 2.63
N ARG A 194 13.74 26.80 2.32
CA ARG A 194 12.60 26.00 1.90
C ARG A 194 12.28 25.00 2.98
N SER A 195 11.03 24.98 3.40
CA SER A 195 10.50 24.02 4.36
C SER A 195 9.34 23.25 3.72
N ALA A 196 9.28 21.95 3.96
CA ALA A 196 8.12 21.12 3.69
C ALA A 196 7.65 20.50 5.00
N ILE A 197 6.35 20.61 5.25
CA ILE A 197 5.64 19.91 6.31
C ILE A 197 4.77 18.88 5.61
N LEU A 198 4.94 17.61 5.97
CA LEU A 198 4.17 16.50 5.47
C LEU A 198 3.40 15.87 6.64
N ASN A 199 2.10 15.72 6.46
CA ASN A 199 1.22 15.04 7.41
C ASN A 199 0.59 13.82 6.73
N ASN A 200 0.16 12.87 7.54
CA ASN A 200 -0.54 11.66 7.07
C ASN A 200 0.27 10.88 6.02
N ILE A 201 1.59 10.81 6.19
CA ILE A 201 2.46 10.10 5.27
C ILE A 201 2.14 8.60 5.33
N THR A 202 1.76 8.05 4.19
CA THR A 202 1.50 6.62 4.01
C THR A 202 2.30 6.09 2.84
N LEU A 203 2.86 4.89 2.99
CA LEU A 203 3.50 4.11 1.94
C LEU A 203 2.98 2.69 2.01
N VAL A 204 2.05 2.37 1.13
CA VAL A 204 1.25 1.13 1.20
C VAL A 204 1.08 0.56 -0.21
N LYS A 205 0.65 -0.70 -0.32
CA LYS A 205 0.14 -1.23 -1.59
C LYS A 205 -1.08 -0.43 -2.01
N THR A 206 -1.22 -0.20 -3.31
CA THR A 206 -2.42 0.49 -3.85
C THR A 206 -3.68 -0.35 -3.61
N GLY A 207 -4.85 0.30 -3.62
CA GLY A 207 -6.13 -0.42 -3.51
C GLY A 207 -6.30 -1.49 -4.60
N ASP A 208 -5.86 -1.18 -5.83
CA ASP A 208 -5.88 -2.12 -6.94
C ASP A 208 -4.93 -3.30 -6.71
N GLN A 209 -3.74 -3.06 -6.17
CA GLN A 209 -2.83 -4.13 -5.80
C GLN A 209 -3.39 -4.99 -4.66
N MET A 210 -4.02 -4.38 -3.66
CA MET A 210 -4.69 -5.09 -2.58
C MET A 210 -5.84 -5.97 -3.07
N ALA A 211 -6.60 -5.51 -4.06
CA ALA A 211 -7.64 -6.32 -4.69
C ALA A 211 -7.06 -7.52 -5.47
N LYS A 212 -5.91 -7.35 -6.14
CA LYS A 212 -5.19 -8.44 -6.81
C LYS A 212 -4.67 -9.47 -5.80
N ASP A 213 -3.97 -9.01 -4.76
CA ASP A 213 -3.47 -9.86 -3.67
C ASP A 213 -4.63 -10.63 -3.00
N GLY A 214 -5.76 -9.96 -2.78
CA GLY A 214 -7.01 -10.54 -2.26
C GLY A 214 -7.53 -11.70 -3.10
N LEU A 215 -7.59 -11.49 -4.41
CA LEU A 215 -8.02 -12.51 -5.35
C LEU A 215 -7.07 -13.71 -5.36
N GLU A 216 -5.76 -13.47 -5.42
CA GLU A 216 -4.75 -14.53 -5.45
C GLU A 216 -4.78 -15.38 -4.17
N ALA A 217 -4.95 -14.73 -3.02
CA ALA A 217 -5.10 -15.42 -1.73
C ALA A 217 -6.38 -16.27 -1.69
N ALA A 218 -7.50 -15.76 -2.22
CA ALA A 218 -8.74 -16.52 -2.31
C ALA A 218 -8.63 -17.71 -3.28
N GLU A 219 -8.02 -17.52 -4.46
CA GLU A 219 -7.75 -18.60 -5.41
C GLU A 219 -6.88 -19.69 -4.81
N THR A 220 -5.81 -19.31 -4.11
CA THR A 220 -4.91 -20.24 -3.44
C THR A 220 -5.66 -21.00 -2.34
N SER A 221 -6.44 -20.30 -1.52
CA SER A 221 -7.23 -20.93 -0.45
C SER A 221 -8.24 -21.95 -0.99
N VAL A 222 -8.87 -21.68 -2.14
CA VAL A 222 -9.77 -22.65 -2.79
C VAL A 222 -8.98 -23.83 -3.34
N LYS A 223 -7.88 -23.60 -4.06
CA LYS A 223 -7.02 -24.69 -4.60
C LYS A 223 -6.49 -25.59 -3.48
N ASP A 224 -6.16 -25.03 -2.33
CA ASP A 224 -5.63 -25.77 -1.18
C ASP A 224 -6.60 -26.80 -0.61
N LEU A 225 -7.90 -26.71 -0.90
CA LEU A 225 -8.90 -27.71 -0.51
C LEU A 225 -8.78 -29.00 -1.33
N PHE A 226 -8.13 -28.96 -2.50
CA PHE A 226 -8.08 -30.04 -3.48
C PHE A 226 -6.70 -30.67 -3.63
N ASN A 227 -6.66 -31.95 -3.95
CA ASN A 227 -5.42 -32.66 -4.26
C ASN A 227 -4.74 -32.01 -5.48
N ASN A 228 -3.43 -31.78 -5.35
CA ASN A 228 -2.59 -31.12 -6.37
C ASN A 228 -3.05 -29.71 -6.78
N GLY A 229 -3.92 -29.05 -6.01
CA GLY A 229 -4.48 -27.74 -6.37
C GLY A 229 -5.45 -27.77 -7.56
N ASP A 230 -5.89 -28.95 -7.98
CA ASP A 230 -6.85 -29.10 -9.07
C ASP A 230 -8.28 -28.99 -8.53
N VAL A 231 -8.89 -27.82 -8.72
CA VAL A 231 -10.28 -27.52 -8.31
C VAL A 231 -11.34 -28.36 -9.03
N THR A 232 -10.96 -29.11 -10.07
CA THR A 232 -11.83 -30.09 -10.73
C THR A 232 -11.57 -31.53 -10.28
N GLY A 233 -10.54 -31.72 -9.45
CA GLY A 233 -10.09 -33.01 -8.96
C GLY A 233 -10.78 -33.43 -7.66
N THR A 234 -10.07 -34.23 -6.86
CA THR A 234 -10.58 -34.73 -5.57
C THR A 234 -10.20 -33.80 -4.43
N ILE A 235 -11.11 -33.60 -3.47
CA ILE A 235 -10.83 -32.89 -2.22
C ILE A 235 -9.79 -33.68 -1.40
N LYS A 236 -8.88 -33.00 -0.71
CA LYS A 236 -7.89 -33.66 0.17
C LYS A 236 -8.60 -34.34 1.33
N ASP A 237 -8.10 -35.50 1.76
CA ASP A 237 -8.63 -36.18 2.96
C ASP A 237 -8.45 -35.34 4.25
N THR A 238 -7.48 -34.42 4.24
CA THR A 238 -7.20 -33.48 5.33
C THR A 238 -8.07 -32.21 5.30
N THR A 239 -8.89 -32.02 4.26
CA THR A 239 -9.78 -30.85 4.18
C THR A 239 -10.93 -31.04 5.14
N ASP A 240 -10.94 -30.27 6.22
CA ASP A 240 -11.99 -30.22 7.22
C ASP A 240 -12.84 -28.94 7.09
N GLN A 241 -13.84 -28.80 7.97
CA GLN A 241 -14.73 -27.64 7.95
C GLN A 241 -13.96 -26.33 8.20
N ALA A 242 -12.92 -26.35 9.03
CA ALA A 242 -12.13 -25.15 9.30
C ALA A 242 -11.36 -24.67 8.06
N ALA A 243 -10.82 -25.60 7.26
CA ALA A 243 -10.20 -25.28 5.97
C ALA A 243 -11.22 -24.70 4.98
N ILE A 244 -12.42 -25.29 4.92
CA ILE A 244 -13.51 -24.80 4.06
C ILE A 244 -13.95 -23.39 4.49
N ASP A 245 -14.18 -23.16 5.78
CA ASP A 245 -14.60 -21.87 6.32
C ASP A 245 -13.54 -20.79 6.07
N LYS A 246 -12.25 -21.14 6.20
CA LYS A 246 -11.13 -20.25 5.87
C LYS A 246 -11.15 -19.85 4.39
N ALA A 247 -11.32 -20.81 3.48
CA ALA A 247 -11.40 -20.53 2.05
C ALA A 247 -12.62 -19.68 1.69
N GLN A 248 -13.78 -19.98 2.28
CA GLN A 248 -15.01 -19.22 2.09
C GLN A 248 -14.85 -17.77 2.57
N LYS A 249 -14.24 -17.56 3.74
CA LYS A 249 -13.94 -16.22 4.26
C LYS A 249 -13.02 -15.42 3.33
N ALA A 250 -12.02 -16.07 2.72
CA ALA A 250 -11.14 -15.43 1.74
C ALA A 250 -11.90 -15.02 0.47
N VAL A 251 -12.74 -15.91 -0.07
CA VAL A 251 -13.60 -15.62 -1.22
C VAL A 251 -14.58 -14.48 -0.91
N ASP A 252 -15.13 -14.43 0.30
CA ASP A 252 -16.12 -13.43 0.66
C ASP A 252 -15.60 -12.00 0.74
N ALA A 253 -14.30 -11.83 0.99
CA ALA A 253 -13.65 -10.53 1.01
C ALA A 253 -13.13 -10.04 -0.35
N VAL A 254 -13.27 -10.85 -1.41
CA VAL A 254 -12.97 -10.39 -2.78
C VAL A 254 -14.01 -9.33 -3.16
N THR A 255 -13.53 -8.10 -3.42
CA THR A 255 -14.38 -6.93 -3.71
C THR A 255 -14.97 -6.95 -5.12
N ASP A 256 -14.26 -7.56 -6.08
CA ASP A 256 -14.75 -7.75 -7.44
C ASP A 256 -15.85 -8.82 -7.48
N ALA A 257 -17.09 -8.38 -7.70
CA ALA A 257 -18.27 -9.25 -7.68
C ALA A 257 -18.23 -10.35 -8.75
N THR A 258 -17.70 -10.07 -9.94
CA THR A 258 -17.61 -11.05 -11.03
C THR A 258 -16.61 -12.14 -10.69
N LYS A 259 -15.43 -11.76 -10.17
CA LYS A 259 -14.40 -12.71 -9.76
C LYS A 259 -14.81 -13.51 -8.53
N LYS A 260 -15.46 -12.86 -7.56
CA LYS A 260 -16.06 -13.53 -6.39
C LYS A 260 -17.06 -14.60 -6.81
N ALA A 261 -18.00 -14.28 -7.71
CA ALA A 261 -18.99 -15.25 -8.21
C ALA A 261 -18.33 -16.42 -8.94
N ALA A 262 -17.26 -16.17 -9.71
CA ALA A 262 -16.50 -17.23 -10.37
C ALA A 262 -15.82 -18.17 -9.37
N LEU A 263 -15.26 -17.65 -8.26
CA LEU A 263 -14.67 -18.45 -7.20
C LEU A 263 -15.70 -19.27 -6.43
N GLN A 264 -16.83 -18.65 -6.08
CA GLN A 264 -17.94 -19.33 -5.39
C GLN A 264 -18.55 -20.47 -6.22
N LYS A 265 -18.46 -20.42 -7.56
CA LYS A 265 -18.87 -21.52 -8.43
C LYS A 265 -17.89 -22.69 -8.38
N LYS A 266 -16.59 -22.43 -8.17
CA LYS A 266 -15.53 -23.46 -8.10
C LYS A 266 -15.46 -24.14 -6.73
N SER A 267 -15.98 -23.52 -5.68
CA SER A 267 -15.98 -24.06 -4.31
C SER A 267 -17.24 -24.89 -3.98
N ARG A 268 -18.17 -25.06 -4.92
CA ARG A 268 -19.38 -25.88 -4.81
C ARG A 268 -19.14 -27.25 -5.43
#